data_AF-A0A9P1IWW2-F1
#
_entry.id   AF-A0A9P1IWW2-F1
#
_cell.length_a   1.000
_cell.length_b   1.000
_cell.length_c   1.000
_cell.angle_alpha   90.00
_cell.angle_beta   90.00
_cell.angle_gamma   90.00
#
_symmetry.space_group_name_H-M   'P 1'
#
loop_
_entity.id
_entity.type
_entity.pdbx_description
1 polymer ?
#
loop_
_entity_poly.entity_id
_entity_poly.type
_entity_poly.pdbx_seq_one_letter_code
_entity_poly.pdbx_strand_id
1 'polypeptide(L)'
;MTMFSYLGSFVSIPIDVFGLYLIYFKTPRGMKTLKWTIFNAHFWGFLSDVLIGSLTIPYLFVPLIMGFPLGLLSILGISPVIQVYAAFSCVAEQSKKRGAKKFPCVTQEFYRDDNFVLVVNTALVSIPLSITLAYFILQIFVFFLQCLCQLFKASAVSARTRSLQRQYFLSVCTQILVPVITICSPVIYFIFAIQFDYYNQSINNICCIVISMYGCISTIGTIIIYEPYRLFTLNRIFGQQMKPSRNLIQDSGKSVIVLE
;
A
#
# COMPACT_ATOMS: atom_id res chain seq x y z
N MET A 1 6.82 -1.08 -19.41
CA MET A 1 5.95 -1.11 -18.21
C MET A 1 6.38 -2.23 -17.27
N THR A 2 6.30 -3.50 -17.69
CA THR A 2 6.68 -4.66 -16.87
C THR A 2 8.07 -4.60 -16.24
N MET A 3 9.10 -4.21 -17.01
CA MET A 3 10.47 -4.02 -16.48
C MET A 3 10.52 -2.97 -15.36
N PHE A 4 9.81 -1.86 -15.50
CA PHE A 4 9.76 -0.82 -14.47
C PHE A 4 9.01 -1.29 -13.23
N SER A 5 7.91 -2.04 -13.40
CA SER A 5 7.18 -2.65 -12.29
C SER A 5 8.05 -3.65 -11.52
N TYR A 6 8.78 -4.53 -12.22
CA TYR A 6 9.72 -5.46 -11.57
C TYR A 6 10.87 -4.75 -10.86
N LEU A 7 11.44 -3.70 -11.46
CA LEU A 7 12.45 -2.88 -10.82
C LEU A 7 11.90 -2.21 -9.56
N GLY A 8 10.68 -1.68 -9.64
CA GLY A 8 9.95 -1.12 -8.50
C GLY A 8 9.78 -2.14 -7.39
N SER A 9 9.22 -3.32 -7.68
CA SER A 9 9.05 -4.39 -6.69
C SER A 9 10.38 -4.89 -6.11
N PHE A 10 11.44 -4.99 -6.92
CA PHE A 10 12.77 -5.38 -6.44
C PHE A 10 13.30 -4.41 -5.36
N VAL A 11 12.98 -3.12 -5.47
CA VAL A 11 13.33 -2.10 -4.47
C VAL A 11 12.32 -2.07 -3.32
N SER A 12 11.03 -2.16 -3.59
CA SER A 12 9.96 -2.06 -2.59
C SER A 12 9.95 -3.23 -1.61
N ILE A 13 10.09 -4.47 -2.10
CA ILE A 13 10.06 -5.68 -1.27
C ILE A 13 11.03 -5.62 -0.08
N PRO A 14 12.35 -5.34 -0.25
CA PRO A 14 13.26 -5.29 0.87
C PRO A 14 12.94 -4.12 1.83
N ILE A 15 12.45 -2.99 1.32
CA ILE A 15 12.05 -1.84 2.14
C ILE A 15 10.85 -2.20 3.00
N ASP A 16 9.80 -2.78 2.42
CA ASP A 16 8.57 -3.16 3.12
C ASP A 16 8.79 -4.28 4.12
N VAL A 17 9.60 -5.29 3.76
CA VAL A 17 10.03 -6.36 4.68
C VAL A 17 10.81 -5.75 5.87
N PHE A 18 11.70 -4.80 5.60
CA PHE A 18 12.41 -4.09 6.67
C PHE A 18 11.46 -3.24 7.52
N GLY A 19 10.47 -2.57 6.93
CA GLY A 19 9.41 -1.87 7.63
C GLY A 19 8.64 -2.78 8.59
N LEU A 20 8.21 -3.95 8.11
CA LEU A 20 7.53 -4.97 8.92
C LEU A 20 8.43 -5.47 10.07
N TYR A 21 9.72 -5.68 9.80
CA TYR A 21 10.71 -6.02 10.84
C TYR A 21 10.79 -4.93 11.92
N LEU A 22 10.89 -3.65 11.54
CA LEU A 22 10.95 -2.53 12.48
C LEU A 22 9.68 -2.44 13.33
N ILE A 23 8.51 -2.55 12.71
CA ILE A 23 7.22 -2.53 13.43
C ILE A 23 7.17 -3.70 14.41
N TYR A 24 7.60 -4.90 14.01
CA TYR A 24 7.51 -6.06 14.87
C TYR A 24 8.51 -5.97 16.05
N PHE A 25 9.77 -5.64 15.80
CA PHE A 25 10.84 -5.77 16.79
C PHE A 25 11.25 -4.46 17.48
N LYS A 26 10.98 -3.30 16.89
CA LYS A 26 11.43 -1.99 17.39
C LYS A 26 10.32 -1.10 17.92
N THR A 27 9.06 -1.53 17.86
CA THR A 27 7.96 -0.84 18.56
C THR A 27 8.12 -0.95 20.08
N PRO A 28 8.12 0.17 20.83
CA PRO A 28 8.23 0.17 22.29
C PRO A 28 7.09 -0.60 22.99
N ARG A 29 7.40 -1.22 24.14
CA ARG A 29 6.43 -2.01 24.94
C ARG A 29 5.19 -1.23 25.38
N GLY A 30 5.30 0.10 25.55
CA GLY A 30 4.18 0.98 25.91
C GLY A 30 3.15 1.20 24.79
N MET A 31 3.41 0.74 23.57
CA MET A 31 2.58 0.98 22.38
C MET A 31 2.05 -0.32 21.74
N LYS A 32 1.93 -1.40 22.53
CA LYS A 32 1.51 -2.73 22.04
C LYS A 32 0.16 -2.75 21.34
N THR A 33 -0.85 -2.06 21.86
CA THR A 33 -2.19 -2.00 21.24
C THR A 33 -2.13 -1.36 19.86
N LEU A 34 -1.36 -0.29 19.75
CA LEU A 34 -1.18 0.46 18.53
C LEU A 34 -0.39 -0.38 17.51
N LYS A 35 0.70 -1.03 17.93
CA LYS A 35 1.62 -1.85 17.10
C LYS A 35 0.87 -2.69 16.07
N TRP A 36 -0.17 -3.40 16.51
CA TRP A 36 -0.92 -4.33 15.68
C TRP A 36 -1.72 -3.64 14.58
N THR A 37 -2.16 -2.40 14.80
CA THR A 37 -2.88 -1.62 13.79
C THR A 37 -1.95 -1.20 12.66
N ILE A 38 -0.76 -0.67 12.96
CA ILE A 38 0.23 -0.35 11.93
C ILE A 38 0.73 -1.63 11.25
N PHE A 39 0.96 -2.70 12.02
CA PHE A 39 1.40 -3.97 11.46
C PHE A 39 0.39 -4.53 10.46
N ASN A 40 -0.91 -4.54 10.79
CA ASN A 40 -1.98 -4.97 9.90
C ASN A 40 -1.99 -4.11 8.62
N ALA A 41 -1.96 -2.78 8.73
CA ALA A 41 -1.95 -1.89 7.58
C ALA A 41 -0.71 -2.09 6.67
N HIS A 42 0.48 -2.20 7.25
CA HIS A 42 1.72 -2.45 6.51
C HIS A 42 1.74 -3.84 5.86
N PHE A 43 1.23 -4.87 6.55
CA PHE A 43 1.21 -6.23 6.02
C PHE A 43 0.33 -6.32 4.77
N TRP A 44 -0.88 -5.74 4.82
CA TRP A 44 -1.75 -5.68 3.65
C TRP A 44 -1.20 -4.77 2.55
N GLY A 45 -0.53 -3.66 2.93
CA GLY A 45 0.21 -2.80 2.01
C GLY A 45 1.26 -3.57 1.20
N PHE A 46 2.19 -4.20 1.92
CA PHE A 46 3.23 -5.05 1.35
C PHE A 46 2.66 -6.17 0.46
N LEU A 47 1.64 -6.88 0.93
CA LEU A 47 1.03 -7.96 0.16
C LEU A 47 0.45 -7.43 -1.16
N SER A 48 -0.19 -6.27 -1.13
CA SER A 48 -0.77 -5.64 -2.32
C SER A 48 0.32 -5.16 -3.29
N ASP A 49 1.42 -4.57 -2.80
CA ASP A 49 2.57 -4.17 -3.62
C ASP A 49 3.18 -5.38 -4.34
N VAL A 50 3.34 -6.52 -3.65
CA VAL A 50 3.83 -7.77 -4.27
C VAL A 50 2.84 -8.27 -5.32
N LEU A 51 1.55 -8.33 -4.99
CA LEU A 51 0.52 -8.82 -5.90
C LEU A 51 0.42 -7.96 -7.16
N ILE A 52 0.34 -6.64 -7.02
CA ILE A 52 0.12 -5.71 -8.14
C ILE A 52 1.44 -5.43 -8.89
N GLY A 53 2.55 -5.27 -8.19
CA GLY A 53 3.84 -4.87 -8.78
C GLY A 53 4.64 -6.01 -9.41
N SER A 54 4.40 -7.27 -9.01
CA SER A 54 5.21 -8.41 -9.48
C SER A 54 4.40 -9.61 -9.97
N LEU A 55 3.34 -10.00 -9.26
CA LEU A 55 2.60 -11.23 -9.57
C LEU A 55 1.57 -11.05 -10.67
N THR A 56 0.78 -9.98 -10.63
CA THR A 56 -0.33 -9.74 -11.56
C THR A 56 -0.01 -8.66 -12.60
N ILE A 57 0.72 -7.58 -12.25
CA ILE A 57 1.08 -6.43 -13.12
C ILE A 57 -0.04 -6.05 -14.10
N PRO A 58 -1.02 -5.23 -13.68
CA PRO A 58 -2.18 -4.89 -14.49
C PRO A 58 -1.79 -4.01 -15.67
N TYR A 59 -2.03 -4.47 -16.90
CA TYR A 59 -1.91 -3.66 -18.10
C TYR A 59 -3.30 -3.18 -18.54
N LEU A 60 -3.62 -1.92 -18.19
CA LEU A 60 -4.94 -1.34 -18.40
C LEU A 60 -4.98 -0.43 -19.63
N PHE A 61 -6.12 -0.48 -20.33
CA PHE A 61 -6.48 0.40 -21.44
C PHE A 61 -7.68 1.24 -21.01
N VAL A 62 -7.42 2.45 -20.55
CA VAL A 62 -8.43 3.47 -20.26
C VAL A 62 -8.38 4.49 -21.41
N PRO A 63 -9.53 4.86 -22.02
CA PRO A 63 -10.91 4.78 -21.52
C PRO A 63 -11.69 3.48 -21.78
N LEU A 64 -11.11 2.50 -22.48
CA LEU A 64 -11.84 1.29 -22.91
C LEU A 64 -12.30 0.37 -21.75
N ILE A 65 -11.77 0.56 -20.53
CA ILE A 65 -12.02 -0.28 -19.34
C ILE A 65 -11.77 -1.76 -19.66
N MET A 66 -10.64 -2.02 -20.27
CA MET A 66 -10.15 -3.37 -20.56
C MET A 66 -8.70 -3.51 -20.10
N GLY A 67 -8.25 -4.73 -19.91
CA GLY A 67 -6.87 -5.00 -19.56
C GLY A 67 -6.55 -6.49 -19.46
N PHE A 68 -5.28 -6.77 -19.23
CA PHE A 68 -4.78 -8.12 -18.95
C PHE A 68 -3.57 -8.05 -18.03
N PRO A 69 -3.31 -9.11 -17.25
CA PRO A 69 -2.15 -9.18 -16.38
C PRO A 69 -0.88 -9.57 -17.15
N LEU A 70 0.22 -8.90 -16.83
CA LEU A 70 1.56 -9.13 -17.40
C LEU A 70 2.55 -9.71 -16.37
N GLY A 71 2.10 -9.99 -15.15
CA GLY A 71 2.97 -10.42 -14.06
C GLY A 71 3.36 -11.90 -14.11
N LEU A 72 4.09 -12.34 -13.09
CA LEU A 72 4.63 -13.70 -12.98
C LEU A 72 3.54 -14.78 -13.07
N LEU A 73 2.34 -14.54 -12.51
CA LEU A 73 1.24 -15.50 -12.56
C LEU A 73 0.73 -15.72 -13.98
N SER A 74 0.84 -14.70 -14.85
CA SER A 74 0.51 -14.80 -16.28
C SER A 74 1.50 -15.71 -17.01
N ILE A 75 2.79 -15.62 -16.67
CA ILE A 75 3.85 -16.51 -17.22
C ILE A 75 3.62 -17.96 -16.79
N LEU A 76 3.10 -18.18 -15.57
CA LEU A 76 2.75 -19.51 -15.06
C LEU A 76 1.42 -20.06 -15.61
N GLY A 77 0.74 -19.31 -16.49
CA GLY A 77 -0.51 -19.75 -17.12
C GLY A 77 -1.74 -19.69 -16.20
N ILE A 78 -1.70 -18.96 -15.09
CA ILE A 78 -2.84 -18.81 -14.19
C ILE A 78 -3.91 -17.93 -14.85
N SER A 79 -5.18 -18.31 -14.72
CA SER A 79 -6.30 -17.56 -15.33
C SER A 79 -6.29 -16.08 -14.91
N PRO A 80 -6.39 -15.13 -15.87
CA PRO A 80 -6.46 -13.70 -15.58
C PRO A 80 -7.60 -13.28 -14.65
N VAL A 81 -8.72 -14.01 -14.66
CA VAL A 81 -9.85 -13.77 -13.74
C VAL A 81 -9.41 -13.98 -12.29
N ILE A 82 -8.66 -15.05 -12.02
CA ILE A 82 -8.13 -15.36 -10.68
C ILE A 82 -7.13 -14.29 -10.26
N GLN A 83 -6.25 -13.87 -11.18
CA GLN A 83 -5.23 -12.86 -10.89
C GLN A 83 -5.85 -11.49 -10.53
N VAL A 84 -6.90 -11.07 -11.25
CA VAL A 84 -7.61 -9.81 -10.95
C VAL A 84 -8.42 -9.91 -9.66
N TYR A 85 -9.05 -11.06 -9.39
CA TYR A 85 -9.72 -11.29 -8.13
C TYR A 85 -8.75 -11.20 -6.94
N ALA A 86 -7.57 -11.83 -7.05
CA ALA A 86 -6.56 -11.80 -6.00
C ALA A 86 -5.93 -10.40 -5.79
N ALA A 87 -5.72 -9.64 -6.86
CA ALA A 87 -5.02 -8.34 -6.78
C ALA A 87 -5.93 -7.16 -6.42
N PHE A 88 -7.17 -7.15 -6.91
CA PHE A 88 -8.07 -6.00 -6.77
C PHE A 88 -9.31 -6.29 -5.94
N SER A 89 -9.49 -7.53 -5.47
CA SER A 89 -10.77 -7.99 -4.93
C SER A 89 -11.88 -7.54 -5.86
N CYS A 90 -11.75 -7.79 -7.16
CA CYS A 90 -12.71 -7.40 -8.19
C CYS A 90 -12.89 -8.58 -9.14
N VAL A 91 -14.13 -8.88 -9.50
CA VAL A 91 -14.40 -9.94 -10.48
C VAL A 91 -14.47 -9.32 -11.87
N ALA A 92 -13.61 -9.77 -12.77
CA ALA A 92 -13.63 -9.40 -14.18
C ALA A 92 -14.14 -10.57 -15.03
N GLU A 93 -14.86 -10.26 -16.11
CA GLU A 93 -15.33 -11.26 -17.07
C GLU A 93 -14.34 -11.37 -18.22
N GLN A 94 -13.92 -12.60 -18.54
CA GLN A 94 -13.04 -12.87 -19.67
C GLN A 94 -13.86 -12.94 -20.95
N SER A 95 -13.70 -11.97 -21.86
CA SER A 95 -14.70 -11.75 -22.93
C SER A 95 -14.08 -11.23 -24.24
N LYS A 96 -13.46 -12.12 -25.04
CA LYS A 96 -12.83 -11.77 -26.35
C LYS A 96 -13.85 -11.15 -27.33
N LYS A 97 -15.02 -11.79 -27.53
CA LYS A 97 -16.05 -11.36 -28.49
C LYS A 97 -16.73 -10.04 -28.09
N ARG A 98 -16.94 -9.81 -26.80
CA ARG A 98 -17.61 -8.59 -26.28
C ARG A 98 -16.69 -7.38 -26.37
N GLY A 99 -15.38 -7.56 -26.14
CA GLY A 99 -14.37 -6.55 -26.40
C GLY A 99 -14.32 -6.16 -27.88
N ALA A 100 -14.17 -7.14 -28.79
CA ALA A 100 -14.07 -6.89 -30.23
C ALA A 100 -15.32 -6.22 -30.82
N LYS A 101 -16.52 -6.56 -30.32
CA LYS A 101 -17.78 -5.94 -30.74
C LYS A 101 -17.94 -4.50 -30.22
N LYS A 102 -17.39 -4.19 -29.04
CA LYS A 102 -17.49 -2.87 -28.42
C LYS A 102 -16.43 -1.90 -28.95
N PHE A 103 -15.27 -2.42 -29.41
CA PHE A 103 -14.14 -1.59 -29.83
C PHE A 103 -13.49 -2.16 -31.12
N PRO A 104 -14.05 -1.89 -32.30
CA PRO A 104 -13.58 -2.46 -33.57
C PRO A 104 -12.22 -1.90 -34.04
N CYS A 105 -11.77 -0.78 -33.47
CA CYS A 105 -10.50 -0.12 -33.82
C CYS A 105 -9.27 -0.67 -33.09
N VAL A 106 -9.45 -1.52 -32.07
CA VAL A 106 -8.32 -2.19 -31.39
C VAL A 106 -7.78 -3.27 -32.32
N THR A 107 -6.45 -3.29 -32.50
CA THR A 107 -5.75 -4.23 -33.38
C THR A 107 -6.23 -5.66 -33.11
N GLN A 108 -6.71 -6.36 -34.14
CA GLN A 108 -7.28 -7.71 -34.04
C GLN A 108 -6.33 -8.72 -33.37
N GLU A 109 -5.01 -8.46 -33.38
CA GLU A 109 -3.98 -9.21 -32.65
C GLU A 109 -4.30 -9.38 -31.15
N PHE A 110 -4.88 -8.36 -30.50
CA PHE A 110 -5.31 -8.44 -29.08
C PHE A 110 -6.41 -9.48 -28.82
N TYR A 111 -7.18 -9.84 -29.85
CA TYR A 111 -8.24 -10.84 -29.75
C TYR A 111 -7.85 -12.19 -30.37
N ARG A 112 -6.75 -12.25 -31.12
CA ARG A 112 -6.34 -13.39 -31.95
C ARG A 112 -5.44 -14.37 -31.21
N ASP A 113 -4.58 -13.88 -30.32
CA ASP A 113 -3.69 -14.74 -29.51
C ASP A 113 -4.37 -15.24 -28.22
N ASP A 114 -3.70 -16.11 -27.47
CA ASP A 114 -4.10 -16.58 -26.12
C ASP A 114 -4.19 -15.43 -25.08
N ASN A 115 -3.94 -14.19 -25.49
CA ASN A 115 -4.14 -13.00 -24.69
C ASN A 115 -5.62 -12.81 -24.37
N PHE A 116 -5.96 -12.97 -23.09
CA PHE A 116 -7.32 -12.85 -22.59
C PHE A 116 -7.65 -11.41 -22.22
N VAL A 117 -8.59 -10.81 -22.94
CA VAL A 117 -9.11 -9.49 -22.60
C VAL A 117 -10.13 -9.60 -21.47
N LEU A 118 -9.83 -8.97 -20.34
CA LEU A 118 -10.76 -8.82 -19.23
C LEU A 118 -11.63 -7.59 -19.46
N VAL A 119 -12.94 -7.82 -19.46
CA VAL A 119 -13.98 -6.80 -19.48
C VAL A 119 -14.63 -6.79 -18.11
N VAL A 120 -14.65 -5.62 -17.49
CA VAL A 120 -15.17 -5.46 -16.14
C VAL A 120 -16.70 -5.54 -16.17
N ASN A 121 -17.28 -6.55 -15.50
CA ASN A 121 -18.74 -6.68 -15.35
C ASN A 121 -19.19 -5.95 -14.08
N THR A 122 -19.89 -4.83 -14.24
CA THR A 122 -20.26 -3.92 -13.15
C THR A 122 -21.01 -4.60 -11.99
N ALA A 123 -21.84 -5.61 -12.28
CA ALA A 123 -22.60 -6.32 -11.24
C ALA A 123 -21.70 -7.20 -10.36
N LEU A 124 -20.72 -7.89 -10.96
CA LEU A 124 -19.80 -8.79 -10.27
C LEU A 124 -18.68 -8.05 -9.51
N VAL A 125 -18.40 -6.81 -9.90
CA VAL A 125 -17.43 -5.92 -9.23
C VAL A 125 -18.01 -5.28 -7.98
N SER A 126 -19.34 -5.08 -7.94
CA SER A 126 -19.98 -4.33 -6.86
C SER A 126 -19.83 -5.00 -5.49
N ILE A 127 -19.96 -6.33 -5.40
CA ILE A 127 -19.88 -7.07 -4.13
C ILE A 127 -18.45 -7.00 -3.54
N PRO A 128 -17.40 -7.37 -4.27
CA PRO A 128 -16.02 -7.31 -3.75
C PRO A 128 -15.53 -5.88 -3.47
N LEU A 129 -15.96 -4.90 -4.27
CA LEU A 129 -15.70 -3.48 -4.01
C LEU A 129 -16.36 -3.00 -2.71
N SER A 130 -17.60 -3.44 -2.45
CA SER A 130 -18.33 -3.13 -1.21
C SER A 130 -17.66 -3.73 0.03
N ILE A 131 -17.16 -4.97 -0.07
CA ILE A 131 -16.39 -5.62 1.00
C ILE A 131 -15.09 -4.83 1.28
N THR A 132 -14.38 -4.46 0.22
CA THR A 132 -13.13 -3.69 0.32
C THR A 132 -13.38 -2.32 0.96
N LEU A 133 -14.45 -1.62 0.54
CA LEU A 133 -14.85 -0.34 1.11
C LEU A 133 -15.25 -0.47 2.59
N ALA A 134 -16.02 -1.50 2.94
CA ALA A 134 -16.40 -1.77 4.33
C ALA A 134 -15.16 -2.03 5.22
N TYR A 135 -14.16 -2.73 4.70
CA TYR A 135 -12.88 -2.93 5.39
C TYR A 135 -12.15 -1.59 5.62
N PHE A 136 -12.06 -0.71 4.61
CA PHE A 136 -11.46 0.61 4.79
C PHE A 136 -12.20 1.47 5.82
N ILE A 137 -13.54 1.45 5.80
CA ILE A 137 -14.37 2.15 6.79
C ILE A 137 -14.11 1.60 8.20
N LEU A 138 -14.03 0.27 8.35
CA LEU A 138 -13.69 -0.37 9.62
C LEU A 138 -12.30 0.05 10.11
N GLN A 139 -11.31 0.10 9.21
CA GLN A 139 -9.95 0.53 9.52
C GLN A 139 -9.93 1.99 10.04
N ILE A 140 -10.64 2.88 9.36
CA ILE A 140 -10.80 4.30 9.77
C ILE A 140 -11.49 4.40 11.13
N PHE A 141 -12.53 3.59 11.36
CA PHE A 141 -13.24 3.59 12.63
C PHE A 141 -12.38 3.10 13.79
N VAL A 142 -11.64 1.99 13.61
CA VAL A 142 -10.67 1.50 14.60
C VAL A 142 -9.61 2.55 14.89
N PHE A 143 -9.10 3.24 13.86
CA PHE A 143 -8.16 4.34 14.03
C PHE A 143 -8.75 5.49 14.85
N PHE A 144 -9.99 5.88 14.56
CA PHE A 144 -10.67 6.93 15.30
C PHE A 144 -10.83 6.57 16.78
N LEU A 145 -11.27 5.35 17.09
CA LEU A 145 -11.37 4.88 18.48
C LEU A 145 -10.01 4.88 19.19
N GLN A 146 -8.95 4.43 18.51
CA GLN A 146 -7.61 4.47 19.06
C GLN A 146 -7.13 5.90 19.31
N CYS A 147 -7.42 6.82 18.39
CA CYS A 147 -7.11 8.24 18.56
C CYS A 147 -7.77 8.79 19.84
N LEU A 148 -9.07 8.52 20.03
CA LEU A 148 -9.79 8.92 21.25
C LEU A 148 -9.16 8.31 22.50
N CYS A 149 -8.91 7.00 22.51
CA CYS A 149 -8.28 6.34 23.66
C CYS A 149 -6.89 6.92 23.98
N GLN A 150 -6.11 7.32 22.98
CA GLN A 150 -4.81 7.95 23.20
C GLN A 150 -4.96 9.39 23.73
N LEU A 151 -5.92 10.15 23.22
CA LEU A 151 -6.18 11.52 23.70
C LEU A 151 -6.56 11.52 25.19
N PHE A 152 -7.43 10.59 25.61
CA PHE A 152 -7.82 10.46 27.02
C PHE A 152 -6.68 9.99 27.92
N LYS A 153 -5.78 9.13 27.41
CA LYS A 153 -4.59 8.67 28.17
C LYS A 153 -3.46 9.69 28.19
N ALA A 154 -3.46 10.67 27.28
CA ALA A 154 -2.34 11.60 27.08
C ALA A 154 -2.02 12.42 28.34
N SER A 155 -3.02 12.80 29.14
CA SER A 155 -2.85 13.54 30.40
C SER A 155 -2.18 12.73 31.51
N ALA A 156 -2.32 11.41 31.50
CA ALA A 156 -1.83 10.50 32.54
C ALA A 156 -0.45 9.87 32.22
N VAL A 157 0.11 10.12 31.03
CA VAL A 157 1.39 9.54 30.59
C VAL A 157 2.53 10.54 30.62
N SER A 158 3.76 10.03 30.75
CA SER A 158 4.98 10.84 30.71
C SER A 158 5.14 11.60 29.40
N ALA A 159 5.85 12.73 29.43
CA ALA A 159 6.12 13.56 28.25
C ALA A 159 6.79 12.76 27.10
N ARG A 160 7.64 11.80 27.45
CA ARG A 160 8.28 10.88 26.50
C ARG A 160 7.27 9.99 25.79
N THR A 161 6.39 9.33 26.54
CA THR A 161 5.33 8.47 25.97
C THR A 161 4.37 9.29 25.10
N ARG A 162 4.03 10.52 25.52
CA ARG A 162 3.20 11.44 24.75
C ARG A 162 3.84 11.84 23.41
N SER A 163 5.15 12.13 23.40
CA SER A 163 5.89 12.41 22.16
C SER A 163 5.85 11.21 21.19
N LEU A 164 6.08 10.00 21.70
CA LEU A 164 6.01 8.77 20.91
C LEU A 164 4.60 8.51 20.37
N GLN A 165 3.55 8.71 21.17
CA GLN A 165 2.15 8.62 20.73
C GLN A 165 1.85 9.62 19.60
N ARG A 166 2.35 10.86 19.69
CA ARG A 166 2.15 11.88 18.63
C ARG A 166 2.83 11.50 17.33
N GLN A 167 4.09 11.08 17.37
CA GLN A 167 4.80 10.63 16.17
C GLN A 167 4.15 9.38 15.56
N TYR A 168 3.65 8.50 16.42
CA TYR A 168 2.93 7.31 16.00
C TYR A 168 1.62 7.66 15.29
N PHE A 169 0.81 8.55 15.87
CA PHE A 169 -0.40 9.06 15.24
C PHE A 169 -0.09 9.64 13.85
N LEU A 170 0.97 10.43 13.74
CA LEU A 170 1.41 10.98 12.46
C LEU A 170 1.78 9.90 11.44
N SER A 171 2.48 8.84 11.86
CA SER A 171 2.79 7.70 10.99
C SER A 171 1.55 6.97 10.49
N VAL A 172 0.52 6.80 11.35
CA VAL A 172 -0.75 6.21 10.90
C VAL A 172 -1.49 7.14 9.93
N CYS A 173 -1.50 8.45 10.19
CA CYS A 173 -2.06 9.41 9.24
C CYS A 173 -1.36 9.33 7.87
N THR A 174 -0.04 9.16 7.85
CA THR A 174 0.70 8.91 6.60
C THR A 174 0.23 7.63 5.91
N GLN A 175 0.02 6.53 6.65
CA GLN A 175 -0.48 5.27 6.08
C GLN A 175 -1.90 5.37 5.51
N ILE A 176 -2.73 6.30 5.98
CA ILE A 176 -4.07 6.56 5.43
C ILE A 176 -3.98 7.51 4.23
N LEU A 177 -3.18 8.57 4.35
CA LEU A 177 -3.09 9.61 3.34
C LEU A 177 -2.35 9.14 2.08
N VAL A 178 -1.32 8.31 2.23
CA VAL A 178 -0.54 7.79 1.08
C VAL A 178 -1.45 7.02 0.11
N PRO A 179 -2.21 5.98 0.53
CA PRO A 179 -3.18 5.31 -0.34
C PRO A 179 -4.19 6.24 -0.98
N VAL A 180 -4.71 7.24 -0.23
CA VAL A 180 -5.65 8.23 -0.79
C VAL A 180 -4.99 8.99 -1.93
N ILE A 181 -3.78 9.50 -1.75
CA ILE A 181 -3.07 10.24 -2.81
C ILE A 181 -2.75 9.32 -4.00
N THR A 182 -2.21 8.13 -3.75
CA THR A 182 -1.76 7.21 -4.81
C THR A 182 -2.92 6.55 -5.56
N ILE A 183 -4.14 6.51 -4.98
CA ILE A 183 -5.34 5.98 -5.64
C ILE A 183 -6.18 7.11 -6.27
N CYS A 184 -6.39 8.23 -5.58
CA CYS A 184 -7.20 9.33 -6.11
C CYS A 184 -6.57 9.94 -7.36
N SER A 185 -5.24 10.08 -7.42
CA SER A 185 -4.54 10.60 -8.61
C SER A 185 -4.85 9.77 -9.87
N PRO A 186 -4.64 8.43 -9.88
CA PRO A 186 -5.04 7.57 -10.99
C PRO A 186 -6.54 7.61 -11.31
N VAL A 187 -7.39 7.62 -10.28
CA VAL A 187 -8.85 7.63 -10.48
C VAL A 187 -9.32 8.91 -11.16
N ILE A 188 -8.79 10.07 -10.75
CA ILE A 188 -9.11 11.36 -11.38
C ILE A 188 -8.71 11.33 -12.85
N TYR A 189 -7.50 10.86 -13.16
CA TYR A 189 -7.05 10.70 -14.54
C TYR A 189 -7.93 9.72 -15.33
N PHE A 190 -8.31 8.57 -14.75
CA PHE A 190 -9.17 7.61 -15.44
C PHE A 190 -10.56 8.18 -15.72
N ILE A 191 -11.15 8.93 -14.78
CA ILE A 191 -12.44 9.61 -14.99
C ILE A 191 -12.31 10.62 -16.13
N PHE A 192 -11.26 11.44 -16.13
CA PHE A 192 -10.98 12.39 -17.20
C PHE A 192 -10.83 11.66 -18.56
N ALA A 193 -9.99 10.63 -18.62
CA ALA A 193 -9.76 9.85 -19.83
C ALA A 193 -11.07 9.26 -20.39
N ILE A 194 -11.95 8.74 -19.51
CA ILE A 194 -13.27 8.21 -19.90
C ILE A 194 -14.21 9.29 -20.42
N GLN A 195 -14.29 10.45 -19.75
CA GLN A 195 -15.21 11.51 -20.15
C GLN A 195 -14.83 12.17 -21.48
N PHE A 196 -13.53 12.31 -21.74
CA PHE A 196 -13.00 12.98 -22.93
C PHE A 196 -12.54 12.03 -24.03
N ASP A 197 -12.78 10.72 -23.87
CA ASP A 197 -12.29 9.65 -24.75
C ASP A 197 -10.78 9.76 -25.05
N TYR A 198 -10.00 10.19 -24.05
CA TYR A 198 -8.57 10.45 -24.17
C TYR A 198 -7.76 9.20 -23.83
N TYR A 199 -7.11 8.61 -24.84
CA TYR A 199 -6.24 7.46 -24.68
C TYR A 199 -4.76 7.84 -24.62
N ASN A 200 -4.08 7.50 -23.53
CA ASN A 200 -2.63 7.61 -23.41
C ASN A 200 -2.05 6.43 -22.63
N GLN A 201 -1.42 5.49 -23.33
CA GLN A 201 -0.89 4.29 -22.71
C GLN A 201 0.24 4.57 -21.73
N SER A 202 1.06 5.59 -21.98
CA SER A 202 2.15 5.98 -21.08
C SER A 202 1.59 6.43 -19.73
N ILE A 203 0.54 7.25 -19.71
CA ILE A 203 -0.10 7.68 -18.45
C ILE A 203 -0.82 6.51 -17.78
N ASN A 204 -1.54 5.66 -18.53
CA ASN A 204 -2.17 4.44 -17.98
C ASN A 204 -1.13 3.55 -17.26
N ASN A 205 0.05 3.38 -17.87
CA ASN A 205 1.16 2.63 -17.29
C ASN A 205 1.72 3.30 -16.03
N ILE A 206 1.90 4.63 -16.05
CA ILE A 206 2.36 5.41 -14.88
C ILE A 206 1.37 5.26 -13.73
N CYS A 207 0.07 5.37 -13.98
CA CYS A 207 -0.98 5.16 -12.97
C CYS A 207 -0.85 3.78 -12.31
N CYS A 208 -0.67 2.71 -13.10
CA CYS A 208 -0.51 1.36 -12.56
C CYS A 208 0.76 1.23 -11.70
N ILE A 209 1.88 1.84 -12.13
CA ILE A 209 3.13 1.85 -11.38
C ILE A 209 2.97 2.61 -10.05
N VAL A 210 2.36 3.80 -10.07
CA VAL A 210 2.09 4.60 -8.86
C VAL A 210 1.23 3.83 -7.86
N ILE A 211 0.21 3.12 -8.34
CA ILE A 211 -0.59 2.22 -7.50
C ILE A 211 0.31 1.13 -6.93
N SER A 212 1.14 0.44 -7.72
CA SER A 212 1.99 -0.66 -7.20
C SER A 212 3.09 -0.25 -6.21
N MET A 213 3.34 1.05 -6.04
CA MET A 213 4.42 1.59 -5.20
C MET A 213 3.92 2.22 -3.88
N TYR A 214 2.61 2.17 -3.60
CA TYR A 214 2.05 2.89 -2.45
C TYR A 214 2.58 2.35 -1.11
N GLY A 215 2.76 1.03 -0.99
CA GLY A 215 3.27 0.40 0.23
C GLY A 215 4.66 0.89 0.56
N CYS A 216 5.56 0.85 -0.42
CA CYS A 216 6.92 1.36 -0.29
C CYS A 216 6.98 2.84 0.15
N ILE A 217 6.19 3.71 -0.49
CA ILE A 217 6.11 5.14 -0.11
C ILE A 217 5.63 5.29 1.35
N SER A 218 4.63 4.51 1.75
CA SER A 218 4.09 4.49 3.11
C SER A 218 5.12 4.00 4.15
N THR A 219 5.89 2.96 3.80
CA THR A 219 6.95 2.41 4.65
C THR A 219 8.08 3.42 4.86
N ILE A 220 8.57 4.05 3.79
CA ILE A 220 9.61 5.09 3.87
C ILE A 220 9.13 6.24 4.77
N GLY A 221 7.90 6.72 4.56
CA GLY A 221 7.30 7.76 5.39
C GLY A 221 7.23 7.35 6.87
N THR A 222 6.81 6.12 7.14
CA THR A 222 6.73 5.56 8.50
C THR A 222 8.09 5.50 9.18
N ILE A 223 9.14 5.05 8.48
CA ILE A 223 10.51 5.00 9.01
C ILE A 223 11.03 6.41 9.31
N ILE A 224 10.79 7.39 8.43
CA ILE A 224 11.26 8.78 8.61
C ILE A 224 10.52 9.46 9.76
N ILE A 225 9.21 9.25 9.89
CA ILE A 225 8.37 9.94 10.87
C ILE A 225 8.60 9.40 12.28
N TYR A 226 8.67 8.07 12.43
CA TYR A 226 8.69 7.45 13.75
C TYR A 226 10.12 7.32 14.28
N GLU A 227 10.46 8.12 15.30
CA GLU A 227 11.82 8.24 15.85
C GLU A 227 12.48 6.90 16.22
N PRO A 228 11.82 5.94 16.90
CA PRO A 228 12.44 4.64 17.20
C PRO A 228 12.89 3.88 15.94
N TYR A 229 12.14 3.98 14.84
CA TYR A 229 12.48 3.33 13.58
C TYR A 229 13.58 4.09 12.86
N ARG A 230 13.47 5.42 12.79
CA ARG A 230 14.46 6.29 12.17
C ARG A 230 15.84 6.14 12.82
N LEU A 231 15.90 6.22 14.15
CA LEU A 231 17.15 6.12 14.90
C LEU A 231 17.78 4.74 14.71
N PHE A 232 17.00 3.66 14.80
CA PHE A 232 17.54 2.31 14.58
C PHE A 232 18.09 2.15 13.16
N THR A 233 17.35 2.63 12.16
CA THR A 233 17.74 2.56 10.75
C THR A 233 19.03 3.33 10.48
N LEU A 234 19.09 4.59 10.92
CA LEU A 234 20.26 5.44 10.72
C LEU A 234 21.48 4.96 11.52
N ASN A 235 21.31 4.46 12.74
CA ASN A 235 22.43 3.87 13.51
C ASN A 235 23.00 2.63 12.81
N ARG A 236 22.17 1.85 12.11
CA ARG A 236 22.63 0.68 11.35
C ARG A 236 23.32 1.05 10.04
N ILE A 237 22.85 2.10 9.36
CA ILE A 237 23.42 2.57 8.08
C ILE A 237 24.70 3.37 8.30
N PHE A 238 24.71 4.29 9.26
CA PHE A 238 25.79 5.25 9.45
C PHE A 238 26.75 4.91 10.61
N GLY A 239 26.45 3.90 11.43
CA GLY A 239 27.32 3.46 12.54
C GLY A 239 27.48 4.50 13.66
N GLN A 240 26.80 5.63 13.59
CA GLN A 240 26.85 6.68 14.61
C GLN A 240 25.82 6.40 15.69
N GLN A 241 26.22 6.54 16.97
CA GLN A 241 25.26 6.58 18.08
C GLN A 241 24.51 7.92 18.04
N MET A 242 23.51 8.03 17.16
CA MET A 242 22.66 9.22 17.20
C MET A 242 21.92 9.25 18.52
N LYS A 243 22.20 10.30 19.31
CA LYS A 243 21.58 10.46 20.61
C LYS A 243 20.09 10.71 20.42
N PRO A 244 19.25 9.98 21.16
CA PRO A 244 17.82 10.24 21.15
C PRO A 244 17.53 11.69 21.58
N SER A 245 16.44 12.30 21.07
CA SER A 245 16.10 13.73 21.31
C SER A 245 16.21 14.11 22.80
N ARG A 246 16.63 15.33 23.17
CA ARG A 246 17.02 15.77 24.55
C ARG A 246 16.10 15.28 25.69
N ASN A 247 14.84 15.00 25.41
CA ASN A 247 13.86 14.37 26.32
C ASN A 247 14.19 12.92 26.74
N LEU A 248 15.21 12.29 26.17
CA LEU A 248 15.62 10.91 26.45
C LEU A 248 16.75 10.76 27.49
N ILE A 249 17.47 11.84 27.80
CA ILE A 249 18.53 11.82 28.84
C ILE A 249 17.93 11.81 30.25
N GLN A 250 16.72 12.35 30.42
CA GLN A 250 16.12 12.55 31.74
C GLN A 250 15.51 11.27 32.35
N ASP A 251 15.34 10.21 31.54
CA ASP A 251 14.66 8.97 31.93
C ASP A 251 15.64 7.81 32.21
N SER A 252 16.91 7.93 31.80
CA SER A 252 17.97 6.97 32.13
C SER A 252 18.61 7.21 33.51
N GLY A 253 18.21 8.27 34.22
CA GLY A 253 18.73 8.63 35.54
C GLY A 253 18.04 7.94 36.73
N LYS A 254 17.09 7.01 36.51
CA LYS A 254 16.36 6.34 37.60
C LYS A 254 16.16 4.84 37.32
N SER A 255 17.25 4.07 37.24
CA SER A 255 17.25 2.62 37.54
C SER A 255 18.66 2.03 37.37
N VAL A 256 19.59 2.46 38.24
CA VAL A 256 20.71 1.60 38.65
C VAL A 256 20.69 1.60 40.17
N ILE A 257 19.81 0.75 40.72
CA ILE A 257 19.88 0.36 42.12
C ILE A 257 20.81 -0.85 42.15
N VAL A 258 21.94 -0.62 42.82
CA VAL A 258 22.85 -1.56 43.46
C VAL A 258 22.22 -2.93 43.74
N LEU A 259 22.86 -3.99 43.28
CA LEU A 259 23.11 -5.18 44.11
C LEU A 259 24.50 -5.72 43.74
N GLU A 260 25.26 -5.98 44.80
CA GLU A 260 26.60 -6.58 44.86
C GLU A 260 26.74 -7.89 44.09
#